data_AF-A0AAU8ZNP7-F1
#
_entry.id   AF-A0AAU8ZNP7-F1
#
_cell.length_a   1.000
_cell.length_b   1.000
_cell.length_c   1.000
_cell.angle_alpha   90.00
_cell.angle_beta   90.00
_cell.angle_gamma   90.00
#
_symmetry.space_group_name_H-M   'P 1'
#
loop_
_entity.id
_entity.type
_entity.pdbx_description
1 polymer ?
#
loop_
_entity_poly.entity_id
_entity_poly.type
_entity_poly.pdbx_seq_one_letter_code
_entity_poly.pdbx_strand_id
1 'polypeptide(L)'
;MAGTPGKSGRRPKPTARKELAGNPGKRALNKDEPVFTPLTGVDPPDWFAENDLHLAVTMWEMTVKELCGQGIICLTDLAVLERWCVAYHFWRELVIAIARDGTRLKGATGGPIKNPDLTAKKEQESEMDRTGAMLGLDPGSRQRLIGLAGQKKQDNPFMRLITS
;
A
#
# COMPACT_ATOMS: atom_id res chain seq x y z
N MET A 1 5.59 13.57 -40.91
CA MET A 1 5.36 12.43 -39.99
C MET A 1 5.29 12.98 -38.58
N ALA A 2 4.10 13.23 -38.04
CA ALA A 2 3.93 13.78 -36.70
C ALA A 2 4.24 12.68 -35.67
N GLY A 3 5.25 12.93 -34.82
CA GLY A 3 5.69 11.99 -33.79
C GLY A 3 4.59 11.68 -32.78
N THR A 4 4.55 10.42 -32.34
CA THR A 4 3.67 9.93 -31.28
C THR A 4 3.73 10.84 -30.04
N PRO A 5 2.61 11.40 -29.57
CA PRO A 5 2.61 12.30 -28.41
C PRO A 5 3.17 11.58 -27.19
N GLY A 6 4.21 12.19 -26.61
CA GLY A 6 5.06 11.60 -25.60
C GLY A 6 4.34 11.18 -24.33
N LYS A 7 4.66 9.97 -23.88
CA LYS A 7 4.54 9.47 -22.51
C LYS A 7 5.40 10.24 -21.47
N SER A 8 5.87 11.46 -21.77
CA SER A 8 6.85 12.19 -20.94
C SER A 8 6.29 13.37 -20.13
N GLY A 9 4.97 13.56 -20.10
CA GLY A 9 4.33 14.57 -19.25
C GLY A 9 4.07 14.07 -17.82
N ARG A 10 4.29 14.94 -16.81
CA ARG A 10 3.79 14.71 -15.44
C ARG A 10 2.28 14.45 -15.52
N ARG A 11 1.81 13.34 -14.94
CA ARG A 11 0.38 12.99 -14.93
C ARG A 11 -0.44 14.20 -14.46
N PRO A 12 -1.55 14.52 -15.14
CA PRO A 12 -2.39 15.65 -14.75
C PRO A 12 -2.85 15.49 -13.30
N LYS A 13 -2.86 16.59 -12.54
CA LYS A 13 -3.40 16.60 -11.17
C LYS A 13 -4.92 16.31 -11.21
N PRO A 14 -5.45 15.49 -10.29
CA PRO A 14 -6.89 15.29 -10.09
C PRO A 14 -7.66 16.61 -9.99
N THR A 15 -8.92 16.62 -10.39
CA THR A 15 -9.75 17.83 -10.42
C THR A 15 -9.92 18.42 -9.02
N ALA A 16 -10.18 17.59 -8.00
CA ALA A 16 -10.26 18.02 -6.60
C ALA A 16 -9.03 18.81 -6.12
N ARG A 17 -7.83 18.44 -6.59
CA ARG A 17 -6.58 19.15 -6.28
C ARG A 17 -6.45 20.48 -7.01
N LYS A 18 -6.98 20.58 -8.23
CA LYS A 18 -6.99 21.84 -8.98
C LYS A 18 -7.99 22.81 -8.36
N GLU A 19 -9.13 22.31 -7.90
CA GLU A 19 -10.14 23.09 -7.18
C GLU A 19 -9.58 23.65 -5.87
N LEU A 20 -8.97 22.80 -5.03
CA LEU A 20 -8.35 23.22 -3.78
C LEU A 20 -7.25 24.28 -3.98
N ALA A 21 -6.50 24.17 -5.08
CA ALA A 21 -5.46 25.14 -5.44
C ALA A 21 -6.00 26.41 -6.11
N GLY A 22 -7.32 26.60 -6.21
CA GLY A 22 -7.95 27.77 -6.83
C GLY A 22 -7.83 27.81 -8.35
N ASN A 23 -7.67 26.65 -8.99
CA ASN A 23 -7.46 26.47 -10.43
C ASN A 23 -6.41 27.43 -11.03
N PRO A 24 -5.12 27.31 -10.67
CA PRO A 24 -4.08 28.26 -11.10
C PRO A 24 -3.94 28.37 -12.62
N GLY A 25 -4.26 27.28 -13.33
CA GLY A 25 -4.21 27.24 -14.79
C GLY A 25 -5.42 27.88 -15.48
N LYS A 26 -6.47 28.26 -14.73
CA LYS A 26 -7.74 28.83 -15.23
C LYS A 26 -8.42 28.06 -16.37
N ARG A 27 -8.02 26.81 -16.62
CA ARG A 27 -8.63 25.94 -17.63
C ARG A 27 -9.91 25.34 -17.07
N ALA A 28 -10.85 25.02 -17.96
CA ALA A 28 -12.05 24.27 -17.58
C ALA A 28 -11.65 22.97 -16.86
N LEU A 29 -12.26 22.74 -15.72
CA LEU A 29 -12.05 21.52 -14.93
C LEU A 29 -12.82 20.36 -15.57
N ASN A 30 -12.27 19.15 -15.45
CA ASN A 30 -12.93 17.95 -15.95
C ASN A 30 -14.08 17.59 -15.01
N LYS A 31 -15.32 17.71 -15.49
CA LYS A 31 -16.52 17.38 -14.70
C LYS A 31 -16.91 15.91 -14.80
N ASP A 32 -16.33 15.19 -15.75
CA ASP A 32 -16.59 13.77 -16.02
C ASP A 32 -15.55 12.87 -15.33
N GLU A 33 -14.86 13.37 -14.30
CA GLU A 33 -13.94 12.53 -13.52
C GLU A 33 -14.76 11.55 -12.68
N PRO A 34 -14.47 10.23 -12.73
CA PRO A 34 -15.21 9.24 -11.97
C PRO A 34 -15.06 9.53 -10.48
N VAL A 35 -16.21 9.74 -9.83
CA VAL A 35 -16.29 9.90 -8.37
C VAL A 35 -16.50 8.52 -7.78
N PHE A 36 -15.47 8.02 -7.10
CA PHE A 36 -15.59 6.77 -6.36
C PHE A 36 -16.14 7.07 -4.96
N THR A 37 -17.13 6.30 -4.52
CA THR A 37 -17.66 6.40 -3.16
C THR A 37 -16.64 5.81 -2.18
N PRO A 38 -16.16 6.59 -1.19
CA PRO A 38 -15.25 6.08 -0.18
C PRO A 38 -15.90 4.96 0.63
N LEU A 39 -15.12 3.95 0.98
CA LEU A 39 -15.57 2.91 1.90
C LEU A 39 -15.62 3.43 3.33
N THR A 40 -16.62 2.98 4.08
CA THR A 40 -16.77 3.28 5.52
C THR A 40 -16.16 2.19 6.42
N GLY A 41 -15.94 1.00 5.86
CA GLY A 41 -15.38 -0.17 6.52
C GLY A 41 -15.57 -1.39 5.62
N VAL A 42 -14.65 -2.35 5.70
CA VAL A 42 -14.74 -3.63 4.99
C VAL A 42 -13.98 -4.68 5.78
N ASP A 43 -14.62 -5.83 5.97
CA ASP A 43 -14.03 -6.97 6.67
C ASP A 43 -12.94 -7.63 5.81
N PRO A 44 -11.93 -8.27 6.43
CA PRO A 44 -10.91 -9.01 5.70
C PRO A 44 -11.53 -10.19 4.93
N PRO A 45 -10.93 -10.61 3.80
CA PRO A 45 -11.39 -11.80 3.09
C PRO A 45 -11.36 -13.05 3.99
N ASP A 46 -12.44 -13.83 3.99
CA ASP A 46 -12.58 -15.03 4.84
C ASP A 46 -11.41 -16.01 4.67
N TRP A 47 -10.89 -16.13 3.45
CA TRP A 47 -9.79 -17.03 3.11
C TRP A 47 -8.50 -16.73 3.89
N PHE A 48 -8.29 -15.50 4.37
CA PHE A 48 -7.15 -15.20 5.24
C PHE A 48 -7.19 -16.01 6.53
N ALA A 49 -8.36 -16.09 7.17
CA ALA A 49 -8.53 -16.86 8.39
C ALA A 49 -8.50 -18.37 8.13
N GLU A 50 -9.11 -18.81 7.02
CA GLU A 50 -9.12 -20.23 6.62
C GLU A 50 -7.73 -20.82 6.34
N ASN A 51 -6.77 -19.96 5.97
CA ASN A 51 -5.41 -20.37 5.61
C ASN A 51 -4.34 -19.92 6.64
N ASP A 52 -4.75 -19.50 7.84
CA ASP A 52 -3.87 -19.06 8.94
C ASP A 52 -3.04 -17.78 8.68
N LEU A 53 -3.47 -16.90 7.77
CA LEU A 53 -2.84 -15.60 7.48
C LEU A 53 -3.21 -14.53 8.53
N HIS A 54 -3.06 -14.83 9.81
CA HIS A 54 -3.43 -13.96 10.94
C HIS A 54 -2.81 -12.55 10.87
N LEU A 55 -1.57 -12.42 10.41
CA LEU A 55 -0.96 -11.10 10.20
C LEU A 55 -1.60 -10.31 9.05
N ALA A 56 -2.05 -10.99 7.99
CA ALA A 56 -2.75 -10.32 6.88
C ALA A 56 -4.10 -9.77 7.36
N VAL A 57 -4.84 -10.53 8.18
CA VAL A 57 -6.07 -10.09 8.86
C VAL A 57 -5.81 -8.84 9.70
N THR A 58 -4.79 -8.90 10.56
CA THR A 58 -4.44 -7.79 11.46
C THR A 58 -4.11 -6.51 10.66
N MET A 59 -3.29 -6.65 9.61
CA MET A 59 -2.91 -5.53 8.76
C MET A 59 -4.09 -4.99 7.96
N TRP A 60 -4.99 -5.84 7.48
CA TRP A 60 -6.20 -5.41 6.81
C TRP A 60 -7.05 -4.53 7.71
N GLU A 61 -7.41 -5.02 8.91
CA GLU A 61 -8.23 -4.29 9.86
C GLU A 61 -7.61 -2.94 10.24
N MET A 62 -6.30 -2.95 10.51
CA MET A 62 -5.52 -1.74 10.82
C MET A 62 -5.55 -0.72 9.68
N THR A 63 -5.29 -1.18 8.45
CA THR A 63 -5.17 -0.31 7.28
C THR A 63 -6.53 0.20 6.82
N VAL A 64 -7.56 -0.64 6.79
CA VAL A 64 -8.94 -0.22 6.47
C VAL A 64 -9.43 0.82 7.45
N LYS A 65 -9.23 0.60 8.76
CA LYS A 65 -9.67 1.56 9.78
C LYS A 65 -9.07 2.96 9.55
N GLU A 66 -7.78 3.03 9.26
CA GLU A 66 -7.10 4.30 9.01
C GLU A 66 -7.53 4.93 7.67
N LEU A 67 -7.56 4.16 6.59
CA LEU A 67 -7.84 4.68 5.25
C LEU A 67 -9.31 5.06 5.04
N CYS A 68 -10.25 4.29 5.62
CA CYS A 68 -11.67 4.64 5.65
C CYS A 68 -11.92 5.87 6.53
N GLY A 69 -11.22 5.99 7.67
CA GLY A 69 -11.31 7.17 8.54
C GLY A 69 -10.91 8.48 7.83
N GLN A 70 -10.01 8.38 6.84
CA GLN A 70 -9.60 9.50 6.00
C GLN A 70 -10.45 9.66 4.71
N GLY A 71 -11.36 8.72 4.43
CA GLY A 71 -12.19 8.71 3.22
C GLY A 71 -11.40 8.55 1.92
N ILE A 72 -10.24 7.88 1.98
CA ILE A 72 -9.30 7.78 0.85
C ILE A 72 -9.49 6.48 0.05
N ILE A 73 -9.83 5.38 0.73
CA ILE A 73 -9.92 4.06 0.09
C ILE A 73 -11.27 3.85 -0.57
N CYS A 74 -11.23 3.32 -1.80
CA CYS A 74 -12.39 2.98 -2.61
C CYS A 74 -12.45 1.47 -2.83
N LEU A 75 -13.60 0.97 -3.32
CA LEU A 75 -13.79 -0.45 -3.65
C LEU A 75 -12.71 -0.99 -4.61
N THR A 76 -12.24 -0.15 -5.53
CA THR A 76 -11.21 -0.50 -6.52
C THR A 76 -9.83 -0.75 -5.90
N ASP A 77 -9.59 -0.25 -4.69
CA ASP A 77 -8.32 -0.36 -4.01
C ASP A 77 -8.21 -1.64 -3.16
N LEU A 78 -9.32 -2.38 -2.96
CA LEU A 78 -9.34 -3.58 -2.12
C LEU A 78 -8.41 -4.68 -2.61
N ALA A 79 -8.32 -4.89 -3.93
CA ALA A 79 -7.39 -5.87 -4.47
C ALA A 79 -5.91 -5.49 -4.22
N VAL A 80 -5.60 -4.19 -4.15
CA VAL A 80 -4.26 -3.71 -3.83
C VAL A 80 -3.97 -3.86 -2.34
N LEU A 81 -4.97 -3.56 -1.50
CA LEU A 81 -4.90 -3.80 -0.06
C LEU A 81 -4.70 -5.28 0.26
N GLU A 82 -5.46 -6.17 -0.36
CA GLU A 82 -5.36 -7.63 -0.17
C GLU A 82 -3.93 -8.10 -0.45
N ARG A 83 -3.38 -7.71 -1.61
CA ARG A 83 -2.00 -8.04 -1.99
C ARG A 83 -0.98 -7.52 -0.99
N TRP A 84 -1.15 -6.29 -0.49
CA TRP A 84 -0.25 -5.71 0.50
C TRP A 84 -0.28 -6.48 1.83
N CYS A 85 -1.47 -6.86 2.31
CA CYS A 85 -1.65 -7.64 3.53
C CYS A 85 -1.02 -9.04 3.42
N VAL A 86 -1.23 -9.72 2.28
CA VAL A 86 -0.60 -11.02 1.99
C VAL A 86 0.92 -10.92 1.94
N ALA A 87 1.45 -9.90 1.24
CA ALA A 87 2.89 -9.68 1.15
C ALA A 87 3.51 -9.40 2.52
N TYR A 88 2.84 -8.62 3.38
CA TYR A 88 3.31 -8.37 4.75
C TYR A 88 3.38 -9.65 5.60
N HIS A 89 2.37 -10.51 5.50
CA HIS A 89 2.34 -11.78 6.24
C HIS A 89 3.56 -12.64 5.89
N PHE A 90 3.77 -12.94 4.61
CA PHE A 90 4.91 -13.75 4.18
C PHE A 90 6.24 -13.07 4.44
N TRP A 91 6.34 -11.76 4.26
CA TRP A 91 7.54 -11.02 4.60
C TRP A 91 7.91 -11.20 6.07
N ARG A 92 6.94 -11.10 6.98
CA ARG A 92 7.18 -11.27 8.42
C ARG A 92 7.64 -12.68 8.75
N GLU A 93 7.01 -13.70 8.19
CA GLU A 93 7.41 -15.10 8.37
C GLU A 93 8.85 -15.33 7.91
N LEU A 94 9.20 -14.83 6.72
CA LEU A 94 10.55 -14.94 6.16
C LEU A 94 11.58 -14.20 7.02
N VAL A 95 11.25 -13.03 7.57
CA VAL A 95 12.13 -12.33 8.51
C VAL A 95 12.41 -13.18 9.75
N ILE A 96 11.40 -13.84 10.31
CA ILE A 96 11.54 -14.73 11.48
C ILE A 96 12.38 -15.96 11.11
N ALA A 97 12.11 -16.59 9.97
CA ALA A 97 12.88 -17.74 9.47
C ALA A 97 14.36 -17.38 9.27
N ILE A 98 14.66 -16.25 8.62
CA ILE A 98 16.03 -15.76 8.42
C ILE A 98 16.72 -15.45 9.76
N ALA A 99 15.99 -14.88 10.73
CA ALA A 99 16.55 -14.60 12.05
C ALA A 99 16.94 -15.88 12.80
N ARG A 100 16.15 -16.95 12.65
CA ARG A 100 16.41 -18.27 13.24
C ARG A 100 17.54 -19.02 12.52
N ASP A 101 17.48 -19.07 11.20
CA ASP A 101 18.32 -19.97 10.39
C ASP A 101 19.59 -19.29 9.88
N GLY A 102 19.65 -17.96 9.96
CA GLY A 102 20.75 -17.14 9.49
C GLY A 102 20.75 -16.89 7.99
N THR A 103 21.74 -16.12 7.53
CA THR A 103 21.85 -15.69 6.12
C THR A 103 22.54 -16.72 5.22
N ARG A 104 23.12 -17.77 5.81
CA ARG A 104 23.79 -18.88 5.12
C ARG A 104 23.35 -20.20 5.71
N LEU A 105 23.08 -21.17 4.85
CA LEU A 105 22.67 -22.52 5.21
C LEU A 105 23.73 -23.52 4.74
N LYS A 106 23.64 -24.77 5.22
CA LYS A 106 24.48 -25.86 4.72
C LYS A 106 23.90 -26.43 3.44
N GLY A 107 24.65 -26.37 2.35
CA GLY A 107 24.27 -26.95 1.06
C GLY A 107 24.47 -28.47 1.01
N ALA A 108 23.99 -29.10 -0.07
CA ALA A 108 24.06 -30.56 -0.27
C ALA A 108 25.49 -31.13 -0.23
N THR A 109 26.49 -30.34 -0.66
CA THR A 109 27.92 -30.69 -0.62
C THR A 109 28.59 -30.39 0.73
N GLY A 110 27.83 -29.92 1.72
CA GLY A 110 28.31 -29.58 3.06
C GLY A 110 28.90 -28.17 3.20
N GLY A 111 29.11 -27.43 2.11
CA GLY A 111 29.57 -26.04 2.13
C GLY A 111 28.44 -25.02 2.40
N PRO A 112 28.77 -23.78 2.79
CA PRO A 112 27.78 -22.74 3.02
C PRO A 112 27.17 -22.23 1.71
N ILE A 113 25.85 -22.21 1.63
CA ILE A 113 25.07 -21.59 0.54
C ILE A 113 24.26 -20.41 1.08
N LYS A 114 23.86 -19.49 0.20
CA LYS A 114 22.97 -18.39 0.57
C LYS A 114 21.60 -18.94 0.99
N ASN A 115 21.03 -18.42 2.08
CA ASN A 115 19.66 -18.77 2.47
C ASN A 115 18.67 -18.31 1.36
N PRO A 116 17.87 -19.21 0.75
CA PRO A 116 16.89 -18.85 -0.27
C PRO A 116 15.82 -17.88 0.23
N ASP A 117 15.50 -17.89 1.52
CA ASP A 117 14.51 -17.00 2.14
C ASP A 117 14.88 -15.53 1.97
N LEU A 118 16.18 -15.21 1.86
CA LEU A 118 16.63 -13.85 1.58
C LEU A 118 16.10 -13.30 0.25
N THR A 119 15.94 -14.16 -0.75
CA THR A 119 15.40 -13.77 -2.05
C THR A 119 13.88 -13.60 -1.96
N ALA A 120 13.18 -14.58 -1.38
CA ALA A 120 11.74 -14.50 -1.17
C ALA A 120 11.36 -13.26 -0.34
N LYS A 121 12.12 -12.96 0.73
CA LYS A 121 11.91 -11.80 1.60
C LYS A 121 12.01 -10.50 0.81
N LYS A 122 12.98 -10.40 -0.11
CA LYS A 122 13.17 -9.23 -0.98
C LYS A 122 12.02 -9.06 -1.98
N GLU A 123 11.47 -10.15 -2.48
CA GLU A 123 10.32 -10.12 -3.39
C GLU A 123 9.07 -9.58 -2.68
N GLN A 124 8.80 -10.09 -1.46
CA GLN A 124 7.69 -9.58 -0.64
C GLN A 124 7.88 -8.12 -0.26
N GLU A 125 9.09 -7.72 0.12
CA GLU A 125 9.44 -6.31 0.41
C GLU A 125 9.19 -5.40 -0.81
N SER A 126 9.58 -5.84 -2.01
CA SER A 126 9.34 -5.07 -3.23
C SER A 126 7.84 -4.96 -3.58
N GLU A 127 7.08 -6.03 -3.34
CA GLU A 127 5.63 -6.03 -3.54
C GLU A 127 4.94 -5.09 -2.55
N MET A 128 5.37 -5.11 -1.28
CA MET A 128 4.90 -4.20 -0.23
C MET A 128 5.19 -2.73 -0.57
N ASP A 129 6.40 -2.41 -1.04
CA ASP A 129 6.76 -1.05 -1.44
C ASP A 129 5.86 -0.55 -2.58
N ARG A 130 5.63 -1.40 -3.58
CA ARG A 130 4.80 -1.06 -4.74
C ARG A 130 3.34 -0.85 -4.37
N THR A 131 2.75 -1.79 -3.64
CA THR A 131 1.32 -1.75 -3.27
C THR A 131 1.05 -0.73 -2.17
N GLY A 132 1.96 -0.61 -1.20
CA GLY A 132 1.90 0.42 -0.16
C GLY A 132 1.99 1.84 -0.73
N ALA A 133 2.80 2.06 -1.77
CA ALA A 133 2.85 3.35 -2.46
C ALA A 133 1.56 3.67 -3.24
N MET A 134 0.85 2.66 -3.76
CA MET A 134 -0.45 2.84 -4.41
C MET A 134 -1.53 3.23 -3.40
N LEU A 135 -1.51 2.60 -2.21
CA LEU A 135 -2.43 2.88 -1.10
C LEU A 135 -2.07 4.16 -0.31
N GLY A 136 -0.89 4.73 -0.54
CA GLY A 136 -0.43 5.94 0.15
C GLY A 136 0.07 5.72 1.58
N LEU A 137 0.56 4.52 1.86
CA LEU A 137 1.06 4.15 3.18
C LEU A 137 2.42 4.78 3.48
N ASP A 138 3.21 5.15 2.47
CA ASP A 138 4.45 5.92 2.66
C ASP A 138 4.21 7.45 2.65
N PRO A 139 5.02 8.24 3.39
CA PRO A 139 4.84 9.70 3.48
C PRO A 139 4.85 10.44 2.13
N GLY A 140 5.68 9.99 1.18
CA GLY A 140 5.79 10.61 -0.14
C GLY A 140 4.56 10.36 -1.01
N SER A 141 4.00 9.16 -0.96
CA SER A 141 2.74 8.81 -1.63
C SER A 141 1.54 9.44 -0.95
N ARG A 142 1.55 9.60 0.38
CA ARG A 142 0.47 10.28 1.10
C ARG A 142 0.31 11.74 0.65
N GLN A 143 1.41 12.43 0.37
CA GLN A 143 1.35 13.77 -0.25
C GLN A 143 0.65 13.80 -1.61
N ARG A 144 0.49 12.66 -2.31
CA ARG A 144 -0.30 12.52 -3.53
C ARG A 144 -1.79 12.28 -3.28
N LEU A 145 -2.19 11.95 -2.06
CA LEU A 145 -3.57 11.69 -1.65
C LEU A 145 -4.22 12.82 -0.84
N ILE A 146 -3.44 13.72 -0.22
CA ILE A 146 -3.91 14.88 0.60
C ILE A 146 -4.96 15.79 -0.09
N GLY A 147 -5.17 15.68 -1.40
CA GLY A 147 -6.18 16.48 -2.10
C GLY A 147 -7.48 15.73 -2.43
N LEU A 148 -7.61 14.48 -1.99
CA LEU A 148 -8.82 13.65 -2.13
C LEU A 148 -9.56 13.49 -0.79
N ALA A 149 -8.83 13.49 0.33
CA ALA A 149 -9.41 13.42 1.67
C ALA A 149 -10.03 14.76 2.08
N GLY A 150 -11.36 14.79 2.21
CA GLY A 150 -12.06 15.83 2.96
C GLY A 150 -11.58 15.80 4.41
N GLN A 151 -11.00 16.90 4.89
CA GLN A 151 -10.29 16.92 6.18
C GLN A 151 -11.21 16.59 7.37
N LYS A 152 -10.95 15.45 8.03
CA LYS A 152 -11.19 15.28 9.46
C LYS A 152 -9.92 14.69 10.09
N LYS A 153 -9.33 15.44 11.04
CA LYS A 153 -8.23 14.96 11.89
C LYS A 153 -8.78 13.90 12.84
N GLN A 154 -8.12 12.74 12.91
CA GLN A 154 -8.35 11.77 13.98
C GLN A 154 -7.01 11.28 14.53
N ASP A 155 -6.92 11.19 15.86
CA ASP A 155 -5.73 10.74 16.61
C ASP A 155 -5.41 9.29 16.27
N ASN A 156 -4.19 9.06 15.80
CA ASN A 156 -3.73 7.78 15.29
C ASN A 156 -3.16 6.91 16.44
N PRO A 157 -3.76 5.74 16.76
CA PRO A 157 -3.34 4.87 17.87
C PRO A 157 -2.01 4.13 17.64
N PHE A 158 -1.42 4.19 16.44
CA PHE A 158 -0.21 3.44 16.08
C PHE A 158 1.09 4.05 16.64
N MET A 159 1.05 5.26 17.19
CA MET A 159 2.21 5.86 17.87
C MET A 159 2.69 5.04 19.08
N ARG A 160 1.86 4.13 19.62
CA ARG A 160 2.20 3.34 20.81
C ARG A 160 2.95 2.04 20.53
N LEU A 161 2.91 1.52 19.30
CA LEU A 161 3.46 0.19 18.97
C LEU A 161 4.94 0.22 18.53
N ILE A 162 5.50 1.39 18.25
CA ILE A 162 6.90 1.53 17.77
C ILE A 162 7.87 1.83 18.94
N THR A 163 7.35 2.01 20.15
CA THR A 163 8.14 2.40 21.34
C THR A 163 8.12 1.34 22.45
N SER A 164 7.59 0.14 22.18
CA SER A 164 7.57 -1.00 23.12
C SER A 164 8.38 -2.16 22.57
#